data_AF-A0A524C5Z2-F1
#
_entry.id   AF-A0A524C5Z2-F1
#
_cell.length_a   1.000
_cell.length_b   1.000
_cell.length_c   1.000
_cell.angle_alpha   90.00
_cell.angle_beta   90.00
_cell.angle_gamma   90.00
#
_symmetry.space_group_name_H-M   'P 1'
#
loop_
_entity.id
_entity.type
_entity.pdbx_description
1 polymer ?
#
loop_
_entity_poly.entity_id
_entity_poly.type
_entity_poly.pdbx_seq_one_letter_code
_entity_poly.pdbx_strand_id
1 'polypeptide(L)'
;MKIVVFAPHPDDEVYGCGGSIFKWMDEGHDVHVIYVTDNCALISWGRENDELIEEEAQEYINLTEEEIGKIGLEEAVKAAEAFGFPESNIHLFKFRDQDAKNHIEDGIRLSKEIIKDADRLVIPSDNNNHPDHQATHLMAKTAAQELNLTNVEFYVYTLYNVLKAPIEKHIKVKMVEYRDKLYNLMKIYKTQITLSTSKTAWETLKRRRKERFGLFFLEEAGNYYNF
;
A
#
# COMPACT_ATOMS: atom_id res chain seq x y z
N MET A 1 19.93 1.60 -1.41
CA MET A 1 19.12 1.66 -0.18
C MET A 1 18.20 0.47 -0.18
N LYS A 2 17.86 -0.03 1.01
CA LYS A 2 16.75 -0.96 1.21
C LYS A 2 15.48 -0.16 1.52
N ILE A 3 14.46 -0.32 0.69
CA ILE A 3 13.18 0.41 0.78
C ILE A 3 12.06 -0.60 0.98
N VAL A 4 11.27 -0.46 2.03
CA VAL A 4 10.16 -1.37 2.32
C VAL A 4 8.84 -0.62 2.20
N VAL A 5 8.00 -1.05 1.25
CA VAL A 5 6.66 -0.50 1.02
C VAL A 5 5.63 -1.35 1.76
N PHE A 6 4.80 -0.72 2.57
CA PHE A 6 3.62 -1.33 3.17
C PHE A 6 2.38 -0.96 2.38
N ALA A 7 1.71 -1.96 1.83
CA ALA A 7 0.43 -1.88 1.15
C ALA A 7 -0.64 -2.54 2.05
N PRO A 8 -1.47 -1.76 2.76
CA PRO A 8 -2.58 -2.29 3.55
C PRO A 8 -3.42 -3.28 2.77
N HIS A 9 -3.81 -2.90 1.55
CA HIS A 9 -4.57 -3.72 0.61
C HIS A 9 -3.79 -3.98 -0.69
N PRO A 10 -4.03 -5.12 -1.36
CA PRO A 10 -3.66 -5.34 -2.75
C PRO A 10 -4.13 -4.20 -3.68
N ASP A 11 -3.17 -3.41 -4.20
CA ASP A 11 -3.30 -2.21 -5.08
C ASP A 11 -2.84 -0.88 -4.44
N ASP A 12 -2.74 -0.82 -3.11
CA ASP A 12 -2.33 0.39 -2.41
C ASP A 12 -0.91 0.81 -2.77
N GLU A 13 -0.03 -0.11 -3.17
CA GLU A 13 1.29 0.22 -3.66
C GLU A 13 1.22 0.93 -5.02
N VAL A 14 0.25 0.61 -5.87
CA VAL A 14 0.03 1.28 -7.16
C VAL A 14 -0.47 2.71 -6.94
N TYR A 15 -1.49 2.87 -6.11
CA TYR A 15 -2.11 4.17 -5.85
C TYR A 15 -1.29 5.05 -4.90
N GLY A 16 -0.65 4.46 -3.90
CA GLY A 16 0.15 5.16 -2.90
C GLY A 16 1.45 5.67 -3.49
N CYS A 17 2.25 4.77 -4.08
CA CYS A 17 3.65 5.05 -4.42
C CYS A 17 4.18 4.34 -5.67
N GLY A 18 3.34 3.85 -6.57
CA GLY A 18 3.78 2.95 -7.64
C GLY A 18 4.80 3.58 -8.59
N GLY A 19 4.69 4.89 -8.80
CA GLY A 19 5.64 5.63 -9.61
C GLY A 19 7.00 5.76 -8.93
N SER A 20 6.99 5.91 -7.61
CA SER A 20 8.20 5.91 -6.78
C SER A 20 8.84 4.52 -6.73
N ILE A 21 8.05 3.45 -6.65
CA ILE A 21 8.56 2.07 -6.73
C ILE A 21 9.38 1.86 -8.01
N PHE A 22 8.79 2.12 -9.17
CA PHE A 22 9.53 2.00 -10.44
C PHE A 22 10.78 2.87 -10.46
N LYS A 23 10.68 4.12 -9.99
CA LYS A 23 11.82 5.02 -9.95
C LYS A 23 12.96 4.49 -9.07
N TRP A 24 12.63 3.99 -7.89
CA TRP A 24 13.62 3.47 -6.95
C TRP A 24 14.27 2.18 -7.47
N MET A 25 13.50 1.32 -8.14
CA MET A 25 14.05 0.15 -8.83
C MET A 25 14.99 0.53 -9.98
N ASP A 26 14.61 1.50 -10.82
CA ASP A 26 15.45 2.02 -11.91
C ASP A 26 16.72 2.70 -11.37
N GLU A 27 16.69 3.24 -10.15
CA GLU A 27 17.85 3.77 -9.41
C GLU A 27 18.71 2.68 -8.74
N GLY A 28 18.35 1.41 -8.89
CA GLY A 28 19.10 0.27 -8.34
C GLY A 28 18.93 0.07 -6.84
N HIS A 29 17.83 0.53 -6.25
CA HIS A 29 17.50 0.26 -4.85
C HIS A 29 16.90 -1.14 -4.66
N ASP A 30 17.13 -1.70 -3.47
CA ASP A 30 16.54 -2.97 -3.05
C ASP A 30 15.15 -2.70 -2.47
N VAL A 31 14.13 -2.82 -3.32
CA VAL A 31 12.75 -2.48 -2.94
C VAL A 31 12.01 -3.76 -2.56
N HIS A 32 11.31 -3.72 -1.43
CA HIS A 32 10.41 -4.76 -0.94
C HIS A 32 8.98 -4.23 -0.85
N VAL A 33 8.01 -5.11 -0.98
CA VAL A 33 6.59 -4.82 -0.75
C VAL A 33 6.02 -5.81 0.26
N ILE A 34 5.25 -5.28 1.20
CA ILE A 34 4.48 -6.04 2.20
C ILE A 34 3.00 -5.76 1.93
N TYR A 35 2.27 -6.79 1.52
CA TYR A 35 0.81 -6.77 1.49
C TYR A 35 0.28 -7.26 2.84
N VAL A 36 -0.44 -6.38 3.55
CA VAL A 36 -0.85 -6.65 4.93
C VAL A 36 -2.11 -7.51 4.96
N THR A 37 -3.13 -7.12 4.20
CA THR A 37 -4.41 -7.82 4.15
C THR A 37 -4.63 -8.56 2.83
N ASP A 38 -5.64 -9.42 2.80
CA ASP A 38 -5.99 -10.27 1.65
C ASP A 38 -7.06 -9.68 0.72
N ASN A 39 -7.66 -8.54 1.07
CA ASN A 39 -8.77 -7.91 0.33
C ASN A 39 -10.07 -8.73 0.26
N CYS A 40 -10.27 -9.67 1.19
CA CYS A 40 -11.38 -10.62 1.12
C CYS A 40 -12.77 -9.98 1.12
N ALA A 41 -12.91 -8.78 1.70
CA ALA A 41 -14.19 -8.09 1.85
C ALA A 41 -14.53 -7.19 0.65
N LEU A 42 -13.66 -7.10 -0.35
CA LEU A 42 -13.83 -6.14 -1.45
C LEU A 42 -15.21 -6.18 -2.12
N ILE A 43 -15.67 -7.38 -2.50
CA ILE A 43 -16.91 -7.53 -3.28
C ILE A 43 -18.14 -7.32 -2.40
N SER A 44 -18.13 -7.83 -1.16
CA SER A 44 -19.21 -7.65 -0.20
C SER A 44 -19.33 -6.18 0.20
N TRP A 45 -18.21 -5.54 0.55
CA TRP A 45 -18.15 -4.12 0.86
C TRP A 45 -18.63 -3.26 -0.32
N GLY A 46 -18.16 -3.56 -1.54
CA GLY A 46 -18.59 -2.85 -2.74
C GLY A 46 -20.10 -2.92 -2.96
N ARG A 47 -20.72 -4.08 -2.71
CA ARG A 47 -22.18 -4.25 -2.79
C ARG A 47 -22.91 -3.48 -1.70
N GLU A 48 -22.44 -3.53 -0.46
CA GLU A 48 -23.07 -2.87 0.69
C GLU A 48 -23.02 -1.34 0.60
N ASN A 49 -22.01 -0.80 -0.09
CA ASN A 49 -21.77 0.64 -0.21
C ASN A 49 -22.15 1.23 -1.58
N ASP A 50 -22.84 0.47 -2.44
CA ASP A 50 -23.26 0.90 -3.78
C ASP A 50 -22.06 1.33 -4.68
N GLU A 51 -20.92 0.68 -4.49
CA GLU A 51 -19.67 0.93 -5.20
C GLU A 51 -19.36 -0.15 -6.24
N LEU A 52 -20.05 -1.30 -6.21
CA LEU A 52 -19.78 -2.43 -7.10
C LEU A 52 -20.36 -2.20 -8.50
N ILE A 53 -19.51 -2.23 -9.52
CA ILE A 53 -19.92 -2.26 -10.92
C ILE A 53 -20.31 -3.71 -11.26
N GLU A 54 -21.60 -4.02 -11.21
CA GLU A 54 -22.11 -5.40 -11.39
C GLU A 54 -21.64 -6.07 -12.68
N GLU A 55 -21.55 -5.31 -13.78
CA GLU A 55 -21.08 -5.83 -15.08
C GLU A 55 -19.63 -6.32 -15.04
N GLU A 56 -18.77 -5.65 -14.29
CA GLU A 56 -17.35 -6.03 -14.12
C GLU A 56 -17.18 -7.12 -13.06
N ALA A 57 -18.14 -7.21 -12.12
CA ALA A 57 -18.08 -8.13 -10.99
C ALA A 57 -18.66 -9.52 -11.26
N GLN A 58 -19.16 -9.79 -12.48
CA GLN A 58 -19.93 -11.02 -12.80
C GLN A 58 -19.22 -12.32 -12.40
N GLU A 59 -17.89 -12.37 -12.51
CA GLU A 59 -17.07 -13.54 -12.15
C GLU A 59 -16.89 -13.71 -10.63
N TYR A 60 -17.19 -12.67 -9.84
CA TYR A 60 -16.85 -12.57 -8.42
C TYR A 60 -18.08 -12.52 -7.49
N ILE A 61 -19.24 -12.05 -7.99
CA ILE A 61 -20.44 -11.78 -7.17
C ILE A 61 -20.99 -12.97 -6.36
N ASN A 62 -20.67 -14.20 -6.77
CA ASN A 62 -21.12 -15.44 -6.14
C ASN A 62 -20.01 -16.17 -5.37
N LEU A 63 -18.80 -15.61 -5.34
CA LEU A 63 -17.68 -16.17 -4.61
C LEU A 63 -17.77 -15.78 -3.13
N THR A 64 -17.23 -16.64 -2.28
CA THR A 64 -17.04 -16.36 -0.86
C THR A 64 -15.91 -15.36 -0.65
N GLU A 65 -15.92 -14.64 0.48
CA GLU A 65 -14.83 -13.72 0.83
C GLU A 65 -13.47 -14.45 0.86
N GLU A 66 -13.41 -15.72 1.30
CA GLU A 66 -12.17 -16.50 1.29
C GLU A 66 -11.64 -16.74 -0.14
N GLU A 67 -12.53 -17.00 -1.11
CA GLU A 67 -12.15 -17.12 -2.51
C GLU A 67 -11.68 -15.78 -3.09
N ILE A 68 -12.36 -14.69 -2.75
CA ILE A 68 -11.94 -13.33 -3.14
C ILE A 68 -10.57 -12.99 -2.56
N GLY A 69 -10.31 -13.31 -1.29
CA GLY A 69 -9.03 -13.06 -0.65
C GLY A 69 -7.88 -13.83 -1.31
N LYS A 70 -8.12 -15.08 -1.72
CA LYS A 70 -7.14 -15.86 -2.50
C LYS A 70 -6.84 -15.20 -3.85
N ILE A 71 -7.88 -14.78 -4.58
CA ILE A 71 -7.72 -14.08 -5.86
C ILE A 71 -6.97 -12.76 -5.66
N GLY A 72 -7.33 -11.97 -4.65
CA GLY A 72 -6.67 -10.70 -4.34
C GLY A 72 -5.18 -10.85 -4.04
N LEU A 73 -4.80 -11.85 -3.25
CA LEU A 73 -3.38 -12.16 -2.99
C LEU A 73 -2.65 -12.66 -4.24
N GLU A 74 -3.29 -13.45 -5.10
CA GLU A 74 -2.70 -13.86 -6.38
C GLU A 74 -2.50 -12.68 -7.33
N GLU A 75 -3.46 -11.76 -7.39
CA GLU A 75 -3.34 -10.50 -8.15
C GLU A 75 -2.20 -9.65 -7.59
N ALA A 76 -2.06 -9.55 -6.26
CA ALA A 76 -0.97 -8.85 -5.60
C ALA A 76 0.41 -9.38 -5.99
N VAL A 77 0.59 -10.71 -5.95
CA VAL A 77 1.86 -11.34 -6.36
C VAL A 77 2.15 -11.06 -7.84
N LYS A 78 1.16 -11.23 -8.73
CA LYS A 78 1.32 -10.94 -10.17
C LYS A 78 1.65 -9.48 -10.43
N ALA A 79 1.05 -8.56 -9.68
CA ALA A 79 1.33 -7.13 -9.78
C ALA A 79 2.74 -6.80 -9.30
N ALA A 80 3.17 -7.38 -8.19
CA ALA A 80 4.54 -7.24 -7.69
C ALA A 80 5.59 -7.82 -8.67
N GLU A 81 5.33 -8.99 -9.25
CA GLU A 81 6.17 -9.53 -10.33
C GLU A 81 6.23 -8.58 -11.55
N ALA A 82 5.10 -7.97 -11.92
CA ALA A 82 5.03 -7.01 -13.02
C ALA A 82 5.73 -5.67 -12.72
N PHE A 83 5.82 -5.27 -11.46
CA PHE A 83 6.70 -4.18 -11.02
C PHE A 83 8.18 -4.53 -11.23
N GLY A 84 8.52 -5.81 -11.10
CA GLY A 84 9.90 -6.31 -11.16
C GLY A 84 10.48 -6.67 -9.79
N PHE A 85 9.64 -6.85 -8.76
CA PHE A 85 10.10 -7.34 -7.46
C PHE A 85 10.65 -8.77 -7.60
N PRO A 86 11.84 -9.08 -7.04
CA PRO A 86 12.25 -10.46 -6.81
C PRO A 86 11.26 -11.18 -5.88
N GLU A 87 11.08 -12.48 -6.03
CA GLU A 87 10.19 -13.28 -5.16
C GLU A 87 10.54 -13.12 -3.67
N SER A 88 11.83 -13.04 -3.34
CA SER A 88 12.33 -12.80 -1.98
C SER A 88 11.92 -11.45 -1.39
N ASN A 89 11.43 -10.53 -2.23
CA ASN A 89 11.08 -9.16 -1.86
C ASN A 89 9.56 -8.94 -1.79
N ILE A 90 8.76 -9.98 -2.02
CA ILE A 90 7.31 -9.96 -1.96
C ILE A 90 6.88 -10.66 -0.66
N HIS A 91 6.25 -9.90 0.25
CA HIS A 91 5.84 -10.42 1.55
C HIS A 91 4.32 -10.32 1.68
N LEU A 92 3.68 -11.41 2.14
CA LEU A 92 2.24 -11.47 2.37
C LEU A 92 1.98 -11.80 3.84
N PHE A 93 1.39 -10.87 4.59
CA PHE A 93 0.98 -11.14 5.98
C PHE A 93 -0.34 -11.92 6.04
N LYS A 94 -1.20 -11.77 5.02
CA LYS A 94 -2.46 -12.51 4.85
C LYS A 94 -3.43 -12.31 6.02
N PHE A 95 -3.42 -11.13 6.63
CA PHE A 95 -4.45 -10.77 7.59
C PHE A 95 -5.77 -10.60 6.84
N ARG A 96 -6.87 -10.88 7.53
CA ARG A 96 -8.19 -10.68 6.94
C ARG A 96 -8.41 -9.18 6.71
N ASP A 97 -8.89 -8.84 5.53
CA ASP A 97 -9.37 -7.48 5.23
C ASP A 97 -10.41 -7.01 6.25
N GLN A 98 -10.39 -5.72 6.58
CA GLN A 98 -11.14 -5.06 7.66
C GLN A 98 -10.77 -5.49 9.09
N ASP A 99 -9.76 -6.35 9.26
CA ASP A 99 -9.40 -6.93 10.56
C ASP A 99 -7.94 -6.70 10.98
N ALA A 100 -7.15 -5.89 10.25
CA ALA A 100 -5.73 -5.70 10.55
C ALA A 100 -5.48 -5.13 11.95
N LYS A 101 -6.45 -4.37 12.51
CA LYS A 101 -6.40 -3.85 13.89
C LYS A 101 -6.25 -4.96 14.95
N ASN A 102 -6.78 -6.16 14.69
CA ASN A 102 -6.70 -7.30 15.61
C ASN A 102 -5.41 -8.11 15.43
N HIS A 103 -4.58 -7.73 14.46
CA HIS A 103 -3.32 -8.40 14.12
C HIS A 103 -2.09 -7.52 14.35
N ILE A 104 -2.20 -6.40 15.08
CA ILE A 104 -1.09 -5.44 15.28
C ILE A 104 0.17 -6.14 15.83
N GLU A 105 0.05 -6.98 16.86
CA GLU A 105 1.18 -7.67 17.47
C GLU A 105 1.88 -8.62 16.48
N ASP A 106 1.09 -9.37 15.70
CA ASP A 106 1.61 -10.24 14.64
C ASP A 106 2.27 -9.43 13.51
N GLY A 107 1.65 -8.32 13.10
CA GLY A 107 2.18 -7.43 12.08
C GLY A 107 3.50 -6.80 12.49
N ILE A 108 3.63 -6.36 13.76
CA ILE A 108 4.90 -5.87 14.32
C ILE A 108 5.95 -6.98 14.25
N ARG A 109 5.63 -8.19 14.74
CA ARG A 109 6.55 -9.33 14.76
C ARG A 109 7.03 -9.71 13.37
N LEU A 110 6.14 -9.79 12.38
CA LEU A 110 6.47 -10.11 10.99
C LEU A 110 7.29 -9.01 10.33
N SER A 111 6.95 -7.74 10.60
CA SER A 111 7.65 -6.59 10.01
C SER A 111 9.12 -6.53 10.41
N LYS A 112 9.45 -6.84 11.66
CA LYS A 112 10.81 -6.69 12.21
C LYS A 112 11.89 -7.39 11.38
N GLU A 113 11.63 -8.62 10.94
CA GLU A 113 12.63 -9.37 10.14
C GLU A 113 12.88 -8.74 8.77
N ILE A 114 11.87 -8.07 8.22
CA ILE A 114 11.92 -7.45 6.90
C ILE A 114 12.59 -6.07 6.96
N ILE A 115 12.33 -5.30 8.03
CA ILE A 115 12.73 -3.89 8.12
C ILE A 115 14.03 -3.62 8.92
N LYS A 116 14.62 -4.62 9.57
CA LYS A 116 15.77 -4.44 10.50
C LYS A 116 16.99 -3.71 9.94
N ASP A 117 17.14 -3.71 8.62
CA ASP A 117 18.21 -3.10 7.83
C ASP A 117 17.65 -2.15 6.75
N ALA A 118 16.40 -1.69 6.90
CA ALA A 118 15.78 -0.75 5.97
C ALA A 118 16.34 0.67 6.14
N ASP A 119 16.56 1.35 5.03
CA ASP A 119 16.90 2.78 4.99
C ASP A 119 15.63 3.65 4.88
N ARG A 120 14.55 3.10 4.32
CA ARG A 120 13.28 3.80 4.13
C ARG A 120 12.09 2.87 4.28
N LEU A 121 11.08 3.33 5.02
CA LEU A 121 9.76 2.71 5.09
C LEU A 121 8.75 3.61 4.39
N VAL A 122 7.95 3.04 3.50
CA VAL A 122 6.89 3.73 2.77
C VAL A 122 5.57 3.19 3.28
N ILE A 123 4.84 4.00 4.04
CA ILE A 123 3.71 3.53 4.86
C ILE A 123 2.47 4.41 4.61
N PRO A 124 1.25 3.89 4.80
CA PRO A 124 0.07 4.72 4.78
C PRO A 124 0.09 5.74 5.94
N SER A 125 -0.64 6.84 5.76
CA SER A 125 -0.92 7.80 6.81
C SER A 125 -1.88 7.23 7.84
N ASP A 126 -1.65 7.54 9.13
CA ASP A 126 -2.57 7.21 10.23
C ASP A 126 -3.84 8.09 10.23
N ASN A 127 -3.78 9.28 9.61
CA ASN A 127 -4.98 10.04 9.23
C ASN A 127 -5.64 9.42 7.97
N ASN A 128 -6.06 8.17 8.08
CA ASN A 128 -6.87 7.46 7.09
C ASN A 128 -8.23 7.14 7.72
N ASN A 129 -9.30 7.15 6.90
CA ASN A 129 -10.62 6.74 7.36
C ASN A 129 -10.76 5.22 7.41
N HIS A 130 -9.82 4.48 6.80
CA HIS A 130 -9.82 3.03 6.76
C HIS A 130 -8.96 2.43 7.90
N PRO A 131 -9.53 1.55 8.76
CA PRO A 131 -8.83 1.01 9.93
C PRO A 131 -7.57 0.21 9.58
N ASP A 132 -7.56 -0.52 8.46
CA ASP A 132 -6.38 -1.29 8.08
C ASP A 132 -5.17 -0.44 7.71
N HIS A 133 -5.38 0.76 7.16
CA HIS A 133 -4.29 1.71 6.90
C HIS A 133 -3.69 2.22 8.23
N GLN A 134 -4.53 2.50 9.21
CA GLN A 134 -4.10 2.91 10.57
C GLN A 134 -3.32 1.79 11.26
N ALA A 135 -3.85 0.56 11.23
CA ALA A 135 -3.19 -0.61 11.77
C ALA A 135 -1.83 -0.86 11.10
N THR A 136 -1.77 -0.77 9.76
CA THR A 136 -0.52 -0.93 9.00
C THR A 136 0.51 0.15 9.35
N HIS A 137 0.09 1.41 9.47
CA HIS A 137 0.97 2.50 9.93
C HIS A 137 1.55 2.16 11.32
N LEU A 138 0.70 1.75 12.26
CA LEU A 138 1.09 1.42 13.62
C LEU A 138 2.06 0.23 13.66
N MET A 139 1.77 -0.84 12.91
CA MET A 139 2.65 -2.02 12.81
C MET A 139 4.06 -1.63 12.37
N ALA A 140 4.18 -0.87 11.28
CA ALA A 140 5.47 -0.48 10.73
C ALA A 140 6.23 0.47 11.67
N LYS A 141 5.54 1.48 12.22
CA LYS A 141 6.14 2.46 13.14
C LYS A 141 6.61 1.79 14.42
N THR A 142 5.77 0.98 15.06
CA THR A 142 6.12 0.29 16.31
C THR A 142 7.23 -0.74 16.08
N ALA A 143 7.22 -1.48 14.97
CA ALA A 143 8.33 -2.38 14.64
C ALA A 143 9.67 -1.63 14.52
N ALA A 144 9.68 -0.47 13.86
CA ALA A 144 10.88 0.36 13.75
C ALA A 144 11.32 0.96 15.11
N GLN A 145 10.37 1.34 15.97
CA GLN A 145 10.63 1.78 17.35
C GLN A 145 11.30 0.66 18.17
N GLU A 146 10.74 -0.54 18.15
CA GLU A 146 11.26 -1.68 18.92
C GLU A 146 12.65 -2.16 18.42
N LEU A 147 12.97 -1.89 17.16
CA LEU A 147 14.29 -2.15 16.56
C LEU A 147 15.28 -0.97 16.71
N ASN A 148 14.84 0.18 17.23
CA ASN A 148 15.62 1.42 17.33
C ASN A 148 16.21 1.89 15.98
N LEU A 149 15.40 1.86 14.92
CA LEU A 149 15.83 2.30 13.58
C LEU A 149 15.83 3.83 13.46
N THR A 150 16.76 4.52 14.13
CA THR A 150 16.74 6.00 14.24
C THR A 150 17.07 6.73 12.95
N ASN A 151 17.74 6.09 11.98
CA ASN A 151 18.11 6.73 10.71
C ASN A 151 17.18 6.37 9.53
N VAL A 152 16.06 5.67 9.80
CA VAL A 152 15.14 5.25 8.75
C VAL A 152 14.21 6.40 8.35
N GLU A 153 14.07 6.61 7.05
CA GLU A 153 13.13 7.59 6.52
C GLU A 153 11.71 7.00 6.46
N PHE A 154 10.72 7.73 6.96
CA PHE A 154 9.31 7.38 6.80
C PHE A 154 8.68 8.22 5.71
N TYR A 155 8.37 7.60 4.58
CA TYR A 155 7.60 8.18 3.48
C TYR A 155 6.14 7.83 3.67
N VAL A 156 5.40 8.75 4.27
CA VAL A 156 3.98 8.57 4.58
C VAL A 156 3.13 9.02 3.40
N TYR A 157 2.48 8.08 2.72
CA TYR A 157 1.53 8.37 1.62
C TYR A 157 0.09 8.46 2.14
N THR A 158 -0.78 9.11 1.37
CA THR A 158 -2.20 9.22 1.70
C THR A 158 -3.06 8.66 0.58
N LEU A 159 -3.99 7.78 0.94
CA LEU A 159 -5.11 7.35 0.13
C LEU A 159 -6.39 7.81 0.81
N TYR A 160 -7.42 8.12 0.02
CA TYR A 160 -8.73 8.65 0.46
C TYR A 160 -8.72 10.04 1.12
N ASN A 161 -7.60 10.47 1.71
CA ASN A 161 -7.45 11.68 2.48
C ASN A 161 -6.34 12.60 1.96
N VAL A 162 -6.36 13.85 2.41
CA VAL A 162 -5.30 14.83 2.13
C VAL A 162 -4.13 14.64 3.09
N LEU A 163 -2.90 14.74 2.59
CA LEU A 163 -1.69 14.78 3.41
C LEU A 163 -1.72 15.97 4.39
N LYS A 164 -1.98 15.66 5.67
CA LYS A 164 -1.92 16.61 6.80
C LYS A 164 -0.53 16.62 7.46
N ALA A 165 0.46 17.13 6.73
CA ALA A 165 1.80 17.38 7.26
C ALA A 165 2.20 18.85 7.04
N PRO A 166 3.09 19.42 7.86
CA PRO A 166 3.70 20.72 7.56
C PRO A 166 4.37 20.74 6.19
N ILE A 167 4.38 21.89 5.52
CA ILE A 167 4.83 21.99 4.11
C ILE A 167 6.31 21.60 3.95
N GLU A 168 7.13 21.86 4.96
CA GLU A 168 8.54 21.49 5.07
C GLU A 168 8.75 19.97 5.13
N LYS A 169 7.72 19.22 5.52
CA LYS A 169 7.72 17.75 5.51
C LYS A 169 7.24 17.17 4.17
N HIS A 170 6.76 17.99 3.24
CA HIS A 170 6.24 17.48 1.97
C HIS A 170 7.39 17.21 1.00
N ILE A 171 7.60 15.94 0.69
CA ILE A 171 8.46 15.53 -0.43
C ILE A 171 7.61 15.12 -1.63
N LYS A 172 8.13 15.40 -2.84
CA LYS A 172 7.45 15.08 -4.10
C LYS A 172 8.38 14.26 -4.97
N VAL A 173 7.91 13.09 -5.39
CA VAL A 173 8.62 12.23 -6.35
C VAL A 173 8.00 12.42 -7.73
N LYS A 174 8.81 12.77 -8.73
CA LYS A 174 8.35 12.87 -10.12
C LYS A 174 8.21 11.47 -10.69
N MET A 175 7.02 11.14 -11.20
CA MET A 175 6.68 9.80 -11.69
C MET A 175 6.03 9.79 -13.08
N VAL A 176 6.04 10.94 -13.77
CA VAL A 176 5.37 11.14 -15.07
C VAL A 176 5.80 10.13 -16.15
N GLU A 177 7.04 9.62 -16.08
CA GLU A 177 7.56 8.63 -17.03
C GLU A 177 7.02 7.21 -16.78
N TYR A 178 6.52 6.94 -15.57
CA TYR A 178 5.99 5.62 -15.17
C TYR A 178 4.46 5.52 -15.24
N ARG A 179 3.76 6.63 -15.46
CA ARG A 179 2.28 6.69 -15.41
C ARG A 179 1.58 5.68 -16.33
N ASP A 180 2.12 5.45 -17.52
CA ASP A 180 1.55 4.50 -18.49
C ASP A 180 1.87 3.05 -18.10
N LYS A 181 3.05 2.80 -17.50
CA LYS A 181 3.38 1.50 -16.90
C LYS A 181 2.40 1.18 -15.77
N LEU A 182 2.19 2.11 -14.84
CA LEU A 182 1.24 1.94 -13.73
C LEU A 182 -0.19 1.76 -14.20
N TYR A 183 -0.64 2.55 -15.17
CA TYR A 183 -1.97 2.39 -15.74
C TYR A 183 -2.18 0.99 -16.33
N ASN A 184 -1.15 0.41 -16.98
CA ASN A 184 -1.26 -0.95 -17.50
C ASN A 184 -1.13 -2.01 -16.40
N LEU A 185 -0.28 -1.79 -15.39
CA LEU A 185 -0.11 -2.69 -14.26
C LEU A 185 -1.39 -2.84 -13.45
N MET A 186 -2.14 -1.75 -13.23
CA MET A 186 -3.41 -1.78 -12.50
C MET A 186 -4.46 -2.73 -13.12
N LYS A 187 -4.33 -3.10 -14.40
CA LYS A 187 -5.21 -4.09 -15.06
C LYS A 187 -5.07 -5.50 -14.49
N ILE A 188 -4.00 -5.77 -13.74
CA ILE A 188 -3.77 -7.05 -13.06
C ILE A 188 -4.77 -7.24 -11.92
N TYR A 189 -5.11 -6.15 -11.22
CA TYR A 189 -6.09 -6.14 -10.13
C TYR A 189 -7.51 -6.11 -10.68
N LYS A 190 -7.98 -7.24 -11.22
CA LYS A 190 -9.31 -7.34 -11.80
C LYS A 190 -10.40 -7.22 -10.74
N THR A 191 -10.16 -7.77 -9.55
CA THR A 191 -11.09 -7.61 -8.42
C THR A 191 -11.27 -6.14 -8.05
N GLN A 192 -10.19 -5.35 -8.04
CA GLN A 192 -10.23 -3.93 -7.66
C GLN A 192 -10.98 -3.03 -8.63
N ILE A 193 -10.85 -3.27 -9.93
CA ILE A 193 -11.53 -2.45 -10.94
C ILE A 193 -13.04 -2.76 -11.04
N THR A 194 -13.54 -3.70 -10.22
CA THR A 194 -14.99 -3.86 -10.00
C THR A 194 -15.58 -2.74 -9.15
N LEU A 195 -14.77 -2.02 -8.36
CA LEU A 195 -15.24 -0.86 -7.59
C LEU A 195 -15.22 0.43 -8.41
N SER A 196 -16.29 1.21 -8.34
CA SER A 196 -16.49 2.43 -9.13
C SER A 196 -15.46 3.51 -8.83
N THR A 197 -15.14 3.71 -7.55
CA THR A 197 -14.10 4.62 -7.07
C THR A 197 -12.71 4.18 -7.49
N SER A 198 -12.38 2.90 -7.34
CA SER A 198 -11.10 2.34 -7.79
C SER A 198 -10.93 2.48 -9.30
N LYS A 199 -11.96 2.17 -10.10
CA LYS A 199 -11.93 2.33 -11.56
C LYS A 199 -11.74 3.80 -11.97
N THR A 200 -12.40 4.73 -11.27
CA THR A 200 -12.21 6.16 -11.49
C THR A 200 -10.78 6.58 -11.14
N ALA A 201 -10.24 6.13 -10.02
CA ALA A 201 -8.87 6.41 -9.59
C ALA A 201 -7.85 5.89 -10.62
N TRP A 202 -8.06 4.68 -11.14
CA TRP A 202 -7.25 4.08 -12.19
C TRP A 202 -7.13 4.97 -13.43
N GLU A 203 -8.24 5.54 -13.92
CA GLU A 203 -8.23 6.45 -15.08
C GLU A 203 -7.39 7.71 -14.85
N THR A 204 -7.29 8.18 -13.60
CA THR A 204 -6.48 9.36 -13.26
C THR A 204 -4.98 9.09 -13.31
N LEU A 205 -4.52 7.83 -13.25
CA LEU A 205 -3.09 7.49 -13.27
C LEU A 205 -2.37 8.09 -14.48
N LYS A 206 -3.00 8.10 -15.67
CA LYS A 206 -2.44 8.71 -16.90
C LYS A 206 -2.16 10.21 -16.78
N ARG A 207 -2.81 10.89 -15.84
CA ARG A 207 -2.66 12.33 -15.58
C ARG A 207 -1.72 12.61 -14.40
N ARG A 208 -1.38 11.59 -13.61
CA ARG A 208 -0.48 11.72 -12.46
C ARG A 208 0.94 12.02 -12.94
N ARG A 209 1.54 13.06 -12.37
CA ARG A 209 2.91 13.51 -12.70
C ARG A 209 3.87 13.37 -11.53
N LYS A 210 3.32 13.40 -10.32
CA LYS A 210 4.07 13.40 -9.06
C LYS A 210 3.30 12.63 -8.00
N GLU A 211 4.04 11.95 -7.15
CA GLU A 211 3.58 11.42 -5.87
C GLU A 211 4.04 12.34 -4.75
N ARG A 212 3.30 12.39 -3.66
CA ARG A 212 3.60 13.25 -2.52
C ARG A 212 3.57 12.43 -1.24
N PHE A 213 4.57 12.64 -0.41
CA PHE A 213 4.72 11.99 0.89
C PHE A 213 4.95 13.03 1.98
N GLY A 214 4.57 12.69 3.21
CA GLY A 214 5.19 13.28 4.39
C GLY A 214 6.49 12.54 4.69
N LEU A 215 7.59 13.26 4.84
CA LEU A 215 8.89 12.71 5.21
C LEU A 215 9.14 12.91 6.71
N PHE A 216 9.30 11.83 7.45
CA PHE A 216 9.56 11.86 8.90
C PHE A 216 10.71 10.93 9.29
N PHE A 217 11.22 11.11 10.50
CA PHE A 217 12.21 10.24 11.15
C PHE A 217 11.68 9.78 12.50
N LEU A 218 12.17 8.65 13.02
CA LEU A 218 11.62 8.00 14.21
C LEU A 218 11.53 8.91 15.45
N GLU A 219 12.50 9.79 15.65
CA GLU A 219 12.53 10.82 16.71
C GLU A 219 11.37 11.82 16.65
N GLU A 220 10.66 11.85 15.52
CA GLU A 220 9.51 12.70 15.28
C GLU A 220 8.17 12.02 15.55
N ALA A 221 8.18 10.72 15.91
CA ALA A 221 6.97 9.96 16.16
C ALA A 221 6.14 10.57 17.30
N GLY A 222 4.87 10.84 17.04
CA GLY A 222 3.95 11.48 17.98
C GLY A 222 4.03 13.01 18.02
N ASN A 223 4.97 13.63 17.29
CA ASN A 223 5.06 15.09 17.20
C ASN A 223 4.17 15.66 16.08
N TYR A 224 3.72 14.84 15.14
CA TYR A 224 2.88 15.26 14.03
C TYR A 224 1.58 14.46 13.99
N TYR A 225 0.52 15.09 13.47
CA TYR A 225 -0.80 14.49 13.40
C TYR A 225 -0.85 13.17 12.60
N ASN A 226 0.14 12.91 11.72
CA ASN A 226 0.20 11.73 10.87
C ASN A 226 1.42 10.82 11.12
N PHE A 227 2.21 11.09 12.16
CA PHE A 227 3.46 10.37 12.43
C PHE A 227 3.86 10.48 13.90
#